data_AF-A0A349EI87-F1
#
_entry.id   AF-A0A349EI87-F1
#
_cell.length_a   1.000
_cell.length_b   1.000
_cell.length_c   1.000
_cell.angle_alpha   90.00
_cell.angle_beta   90.00
_cell.angle_gamma   90.00
#
_symmetry.space_group_name_H-M   'P 1'
#
loop_
_entity.id
_entity.type
_entity.pdbx_description
1 polymer ?
#
loop_
_entity_poly.entity_id
_entity_poly.type
_entity_poly.pdbx_seq_one_letter_code
_entity_poly.pdbx_strand_id
1 'polypeptide(L)'
;MNRLTPFAILILALTACATAPPVQEMSDARQAIRAAEAVGAAQYAPENLTEAQALLRKAQTDLETGAYETARRYALDARVQAIKARQTASKNPLLRSTPVQKKVP
;
A
#
# COMPACT_ATOMS: atom_id res chain seq x y z
N MET A 1 16.82 -38.17 -35.22
CA MET A 1 17.96 -37.51 -34.56
C MET A 1 17.85 -36.03 -34.94
N ASN A 2 17.43 -35.02 -34.16
CA ASN A 2 17.22 -34.73 -32.74
C ASN A 2 15.88 -33.94 -32.67
N ARG A 3 14.86 -34.14 -31.84
CA ARG A 3 14.75 -34.23 -30.37
C ARG A 3 15.32 -33.00 -29.63
N LEU A 4 14.37 -32.17 -29.15
CA LEU A 4 14.42 -31.43 -27.87
C LEU A 4 15.26 -30.15 -27.77
N THR A 5 14.91 -29.07 -28.49
CA THR A 5 15.49 -27.73 -28.24
C THR A 5 14.55 -26.54 -28.52
N PRO A 6 13.33 -26.49 -27.94
CA PRO A 6 12.83 -25.16 -27.55
C PRO A 6 12.23 -25.11 -26.13
N PHE A 7 12.29 -26.22 -25.39
CA PHE A 7 11.73 -26.27 -24.03
C PHE A 7 12.75 -25.86 -22.95
N ALA A 8 14.05 -25.99 -23.25
CA ALA A 8 15.13 -25.70 -22.29
C ALA A 8 15.34 -24.19 -22.04
N ILE A 9 14.90 -23.31 -22.94
CA ILE A 9 15.07 -21.85 -22.79
C ILE A 9 13.95 -21.24 -21.92
N LEU A 10 12.79 -21.89 -21.82
CA LEU A 10 11.65 -21.40 -21.05
C LEU A 10 11.82 -21.56 -19.53
N ILE A 11 12.75 -22.40 -19.07
CA ILE A 11 12.89 -22.78 -17.65
C ILE A 11 13.88 -21.86 -16.90
N LEU A 12 14.69 -21.05 -17.59
CA LEU A 12 15.74 -20.24 -16.96
C LEU A 12 15.30 -18.87 -16.43
N ALA A 13 14.01 -18.50 -16.53
CA ALA A 13 13.51 -17.19 -16.12
C ALA A 13 12.93 -17.12 -14.70
N LEU A 14 12.92 -18.22 -13.94
CA LEU A 14 12.20 -18.32 -12.65
C LEU A 14 13.05 -18.03 -11.40
N THR A 15 14.34 -17.68 -11.53
CA THR A 15 15.25 -17.53 -10.36
C THR A 15 15.55 -16.09 -9.94
N ALA A 16 14.85 -15.07 -10.47
CA ALA A 16 15.14 -13.66 -10.15
C ALA A 16 14.35 -13.07 -8.96
N CYS A 17 13.47 -13.83 -8.32
CA CYS A 17 12.51 -13.28 -7.37
C CYS A 17 12.94 -13.43 -5.90
N ALA A 18 13.91 -12.64 -5.46
CA ALA A 18 14.13 -12.43 -4.02
C ALA A 18 14.43 -10.96 -3.62
N THR A 19 14.72 -10.09 -4.59
CA THR A 19 15.19 -8.71 -4.33
C THR A 19 14.58 -7.69 -5.30
N ALA A 20 13.29 -7.83 -5.61
CA ALA A 20 12.58 -6.84 -6.42
C ALA A 20 11.96 -5.74 -5.53
N PRO A 21 11.95 -4.46 -5.98
CA PRO A 21 11.27 -3.38 -5.28
C PRO A 21 9.78 -3.70 -4.99
N PRO A 22 9.25 -3.42 -3.77
CA PRO A 22 7.88 -3.73 -3.35
C PRO A 22 6.83 -2.74 -3.89
N VAL A 23 6.74 -2.61 -5.22
CA VAL A 23 5.90 -1.58 -5.87
C VAL A 23 4.42 -1.73 -5.51
N GLN A 24 3.93 -2.96 -5.36
CA GLN A 24 2.54 -3.25 -5.05
C GLN A 24 2.18 -2.78 -3.64
N GLU A 25 3.00 -3.14 -2.64
CA GLU A 25 2.79 -2.77 -1.25
C GLU A 25 2.84 -1.25 -1.06
N MET A 26 3.78 -0.58 -1.74
CA MET A 26 3.88 0.88 -1.75
C MET A 26 2.66 1.55 -2.39
N SER A 27 2.07 0.94 -3.43
CA SER A 27 0.82 1.42 -4.04
C SER A 27 -0.35 1.23 -3.09
N ASP A 28 -0.50 0.06 -2.50
CA ASP A 28 -1.59 -0.26 -1.58
C ASP A 28 -1.58 0.64 -0.34
N ALA A 29 -0.40 0.90 0.23
CA ALA A 29 -0.24 1.84 1.34
C ALA A 29 -0.74 3.24 0.98
N ARG A 30 -0.32 3.77 -0.19
CA ARG A 30 -0.75 5.08 -0.70
C ARG A 30 -2.25 5.14 -0.94
N GLN A 31 -2.82 4.10 -1.53
CA GLN A 31 -4.26 4.01 -1.76
C GLN A 31 -5.04 3.97 -0.44
N ALA A 32 -4.56 3.21 0.55
CA ALA A 32 -5.19 3.13 1.86
C ALA A 32 -5.16 4.47 2.60
N ILE A 33 -4.05 5.21 2.55
CA ILE A 33 -3.93 6.55 3.14
C ILE A 33 -4.94 7.51 2.49
N ARG A 34 -5.01 7.56 1.15
CA ARG A 34 -6.01 8.39 0.45
C ARG A 34 -7.44 8.03 0.83
N ALA A 35 -7.73 6.74 0.98
CA ALA A 35 -9.06 6.28 1.39
C ALA A 35 -9.39 6.68 2.84
N ALA A 36 -8.39 6.76 3.73
CA ALA A 36 -8.57 7.26 5.09
C ALA A 36 -8.80 8.79 5.10
N GLU A 37 -8.02 9.53 4.32
CA GLU A 37 -8.18 10.98 4.16
C GLU A 37 -9.55 11.35 3.59
N ALA A 38 -10.04 10.60 2.60
CA ALA A 38 -11.34 10.82 1.97
C ALA A 38 -12.54 10.72 2.92
N VAL A 39 -12.39 10.00 4.04
CA VAL A 39 -13.42 9.91 5.09
C VAL A 39 -13.10 10.78 6.31
N GLY A 40 -12.19 11.75 6.18
CA GLY A 40 -11.88 12.71 7.25
C GLY A 40 -11.04 12.13 8.39
N ALA A 41 -10.21 11.11 8.13
CA ALA A 41 -9.36 10.53 9.18
C ALA A 41 -8.39 11.54 9.83
N ALA A 42 -8.04 12.63 9.15
CA ALA A 42 -7.24 13.71 9.75
C ALA A 42 -7.91 14.34 10.99
N GLN A 43 -9.24 14.36 11.04
CA GLN A 43 -10.00 14.90 12.17
C GLN A 43 -10.38 13.80 13.16
N TYR A 44 -10.77 12.62 12.66
CA TYR A 44 -11.40 11.59 13.48
C TYR A 44 -10.49 10.44 13.89
N ALA A 45 -9.33 10.30 13.25
CA ALA A 45 -8.31 9.29 13.57
C ALA A 45 -6.89 9.80 13.27
N PRO A 46 -6.49 10.99 13.78
CA PRO A 46 -5.24 11.64 13.42
C PRO A 46 -4.00 10.81 13.79
N GLU A 47 -4.05 10.08 14.90
CA GLU A 47 -2.93 9.24 15.37
C GLU A 47 -2.61 8.15 14.35
N ASN A 48 -3.60 7.33 13.97
CA ASN A 48 -3.41 6.26 12.98
C ASN A 48 -3.03 6.81 11.60
N LEU A 49 -3.62 7.94 11.18
CA LEU A 49 -3.29 8.55 9.89
C LEU A 49 -1.84 9.06 9.87
N THR A 50 -1.41 9.75 10.93
CA THR A 50 -0.05 10.27 11.06
C THR A 50 0.97 9.14 11.10
N GLU A 51 0.67 8.07 11.84
CA GLU A 51 1.50 6.87 11.90
C GLU A 51 1.63 6.21 10.52
N ALA A 52 0.52 6.06 9.79
CA ALA A 52 0.53 5.51 8.43
C ALA A 52 1.42 6.33 7.48
N GLN A 53 1.30 7.66 7.51
CA GLN A 53 2.11 8.55 6.69
C GLN A 53 3.60 8.49 7.09
N ALA A 54 3.90 8.40 8.39
CA ALA A 54 5.28 8.27 8.88
C ALA A 54 5.92 6.94 8.44
N LEU A 55 5.20 5.83 8.53
CA LEU A 55 5.64 4.52 8.06
C LEU A 55 5.86 4.52 6.55
N LEU A 56 4.95 5.12 5.77
CA LEU A 56 5.14 5.24 4.32
C LEU A 56 6.39 6.05 3.96
N ARG A 57 6.69 7.14 4.69
CA ARG A 57 7.95 7.90 4.49
C ARG A 57 9.19 7.04 4.76
N LYS A 58 9.18 6.25 5.85
CA LYS A 58 10.27 5.30 6.13
C LYS A 58 10.41 4.26 5.02
N ALA A 59 9.29 3.74 4.52
CA ALA A 59 9.28 2.80 3.39
C ALA A 59 9.89 3.41 2.12
N GLN A 60 9.63 4.69 1.85
CA GLN A 60 10.22 5.41 0.71
C GLN A 60 11.73 5.56 0.86
N THR A 61 12.22 5.94 2.04
CA THR A 61 13.66 6.04 2.31
C THR A 61 14.37 4.68 2.15
N ASP A 62 13.77 3.61 2.64
CA ASP A 62 14.32 2.25 2.47
C ASP A 62 14.26 1.78 1.02
N LEU A 63 13.23 2.17 0.27
CA LEU A 63 13.12 1.88 -1.16
C LEU A 63 14.26 2.55 -1.95
N GLU A 64 14.55 3.81 -1.65
CA GLU A 64 15.61 4.61 -2.28
C GLU A 64 17.01 4.06 -1.98
N THR A 65 17.21 3.47 -0.81
CA THR A 65 18.50 2.88 -0.38
C THR A 65 18.65 1.41 -0.78
N GLY A 66 17.66 0.81 -1.45
CA GLY A 66 17.69 -0.59 -1.86
C GLY A 66 17.32 -1.60 -0.75
N ALA A 67 16.90 -1.12 0.42
CA ALA A 67 16.46 -1.94 1.55
C ALA A 67 15.02 -2.47 1.36
N TYR A 68 14.78 -3.21 0.26
CA TYR A 68 13.44 -3.60 -0.21
C TYR A 68 12.61 -4.39 0.79
N GLU A 69 13.20 -5.29 1.57
CA GLU A 69 12.49 -6.06 2.59
C GLU A 69 12.02 -5.19 3.76
N THR A 70 12.80 -4.18 4.14
CA THR A 70 12.40 -3.22 5.19
C THR A 70 11.36 -2.24 4.65
N ALA A 71 11.54 -1.76 3.41
CA ALA A 71 10.55 -0.96 2.70
C ALA A 71 9.19 -1.68 2.61
N ARG A 72 9.20 -2.96 2.25
CA ARG A 72 8.00 -3.82 2.17
C ARG A 72 7.27 -3.87 3.51
N ARG A 73 8.01 -4.11 4.60
CA ARG A 73 7.44 -4.16 5.96
C ARG A 73 6.81 -2.82 6.36
N TYR A 74 7.54 -1.72 6.19
CA TYR A 74 6.99 -0.40 6.49
C TYR A 74 5.77 -0.03 5.63
N ALA A 75 5.73 -0.44 4.36
CA ALA A 75 4.57 -0.23 3.50
C ALA A 75 3.34 -1.01 3.97
N LEU A 76 3.52 -2.27 4.39
CA LEU A 76 2.45 -3.09 4.95
C LEU A 76 1.92 -2.50 6.26
N ASP A 77 2.80 -2.06 7.15
CA ASP A 77 2.42 -1.43 8.41
C ASP A 77 1.68 -0.10 8.16
N ALA A 78 2.15 0.71 7.20
CA ALA A 78 1.48 1.94 6.78
C ALA A 78 0.05 1.66 6.29
N ARG A 79 -0.12 0.62 5.46
CA ARG A 79 -1.44 0.18 4.97
C ARG A 79 -2.35 -0.22 6.12
N VAL A 80 -1.85 -0.98 7.10
CA VAL A 80 -2.62 -1.41 8.28
C VAL A 80 -3.09 -0.19 9.08
N GLN A 81 -2.21 0.76 9.36
CA GLN A 81 -2.56 1.97 10.10
C GLN A 81 -3.56 2.84 9.34
N ALA A 82 -3.42 2.97 8.02
CA ALA A 82 -4.38 3.69 7.20
C ALA A 82 -5.77 3.04 7.20
N ILE A 83 -5.84 1.70 7.18
CA ILE A 83 -7.12 0.99 7.28
C ILE A 83 -7.77 1.23 8.65
N LYS A 84 -7.01 1.19 9.75
CA LYS A 84 -7.51 1.53 11.09
C LYS A 84 -8.03 2.98 11.12
N ALA A 85 -7.25 3.92 10.59
CA ALA A 85 -7.63 5.33 10.49
C ALA A 85 -8.97 5.50 9.76
N ARG A 86 -9.12 4.87 8.59
CA ARG A 86 -10.36 4.87 7.81
C ARG A 86 -11.53 4.28 8.58
N GLN A 87 -11.34 3.13 9.24
CA GLN A 87 -12.40 2.45 9.99
C GLN A 87 -12.86 3.29 11.20
N THR A 88 -11.93 3.87 11.94
CA THR A 88 -12.24 4.76 13.07
C THR A 88 -13.00 5.99 12.60
N ALA A 89 -12.53 6.63 11.54
CA ALA A 89 -13.20 7.80 10.96
C ALA A 89 -14.62 7.45 10.47
N SER A 90 -14.78 6.36 9.72
CA SER A 90 -16.08 5.92 9.16
C SER A 90 -17.12 5.54 10.21
N LYS A 91 -16.71 5.23 11.44
CA LYS A 91 -17.64 4.93 12.55
C LYS A 91 -18.29 6.20 13.12
N ASN A 92 -17.79 7.39 12.79
CA ASN A 92 -18.37 8.63 13.26
C ASN A 92 -19.76 8.88 12.62
N PRO A 93 -20.85 8.99 13.41
CA PRO A 93 -22.20 9.21 12.90
C PRO A 93 -22.36 10.43 11.99
N LEU A 94 -21.50 11.45 12.11
CA LEU A 94 -21.53 12.67 11.30
C LEU A 94 -21.18 12.44 9.82
N LEU A 95 -20.53 11.32 9.48
CA LEU A 95 -20.27 10.91 8.09
C LEU A 95 -21.37 10.00 7.53
N ARG A 96 -22.24 9.44 8.38
CA ARG A 96 -23.36 8.59 7.93
C ARG A 96 -24.54 9.39 7.39
N SER A 97 -24.65 10.66 7.78
CA SER A 97 -25.72 11.57 7.34
C SER A 97 -25.36 12.40 6.10
N THR A 98 -24.11 12.38 5.65
CA THR A 98 -23.69 13.06 4.42
C THR A 98 -23.70 12.07 3.25
N PRO A 99 -24.57 12.24 2.24
CA PRO A 99 -24.52 11.45 1.01
C PRO A 99 -23.29 11.90 0.22
N VAL A 100 -22.14 11.31 0.53
CA VAL A 100 -20.89 11.61 -0.17
C VAL A 100 -20.96 11.03 -1.58
N GLN A 101 -21.23 11.93 -2.53
CA GLN A 101 -20.95 11.86 -3.97
C GLN A 101 -21.84 10.98 -4.85
N LYS A 102 -23.01 11.53 -5.19
CA LYS A 102 -23.57 11.37 -6.53
C LYS A 102 -22.66 12.13 -7.50
N LYS A 103 -22.00 11.37 -8.38
CA LYS A 103 -21.37 11.76 -9.66
C LYS A 103 -21.73 13.19 -10.12
N VAL A 104 -20.74 14.08 -10.12
CA VAL A 104 -20.81 15.35 -10.88
C VAL A 104 -20.78 15.00 -12.38
N PRO A 105 -21.63 15.62 -13.23
CA PRO A 105 -21.85 15.21 -14.62
C PRO A 105 -20.59 15.17 -15.47
#